data_AF-A0A329VJP6-F1
#
_entry.id   AF-A0A329VJP6-F1
#
_cell.length_a   1.000
_cell.length_b   1.000
_cell.length_c   1.000
_cell.angle_alpha   90.00
_cell.angle_beta   90.00
_cell.angle_gamma   90.00
#
_symmetry.space_group_name_H-M   'P 1'
#
loop_
_entity.id
_entity.type
_entity.pdbx_description
1 polymer ?
#
loop_
_entity_poly.entity_id
_entity_poly.type
_entity_poly.pdbx_seq_one_letter_code
_entity_poly.pdbx_strand_id
1 'polypeptide(L)' 'MNKLIEQAICIVGSQQALADICNVKQPSVWAWLHGHKKPSATNALRIERATNGLVPACQLRPDLSELFGIA' A
#
# COMPACT_ATOMS: atom_id res chain seq x y z
N MET A 1 12.43 0.10 -6.94
CA MET A 1 11.19 0.82 -6.58
C MET A 1 10.00 -0.10 -6.75
N ASN A 2 9.10 -0.15 -5.76
CA ASN A 2 7.84 -0.87 -5.81
C ASN A 2 6.81 -0.02 -6.56
N LYS A 3 6.52 -0.38 -7.81
CA LYS A 3 5.63 0.37 -8.71
C LYS A 3 4.21 0.54 -8.17
N LEU A 4 3.71 -0.42 -7.39
CA LEU A 4 2.37 -0.33 -6.79
C LEU A 4 2.32 0.75 -5.69
N ILE A 5 3.37 0.83 -4.88
CA ILE A 5 3.49 1.87 -3.85
C ILE A 5 3.72 3.24 -4.49
N GLU A 6 4.53 3.30 -5.54
CA GLU A 6 4.71 4.51 -6.36
C GLU A 6 3.38 5.01 -6.92
N GLN A 7 2.60 4.12 -7.55
CA GLN A 7 1.26 4.44 -8.05
C GLN A 7 0.33 4.92 -6.93
N ALA A 8 0.33 4.25 -5.77
CA ALA A 8 -0.46 4.68 -4.62
C ALA A 8 -0.08 6.10 -4.17
N ILE A 9 1.22 6.39 -4.07
CA ILE A 9 1.75 7.73 -3.73
C ILE A 9 1.28 8.77 -4.74
N CYS A 10 1.34 8.47 -6.04
CA CYS A 10 0.87 9.39 -7.09
C CYS A 10 -0.63 9.69 -6.97
N ILE A 11 -1.46 8.68 -6.65
CA ILE A 11 -2.91 8.85 -6.50
C ILE A 11 -3.25 9.70 -5.28
N VAL A 12 -2.61 9.45 -4.13
CA VAL A 12 -2.92 10.18 -2.89
C VAL A 12 -2.12 11.50 -2.74
N GLY A 13 -1.13 11.73 -3.61
CA GLY A 13 -0.38 12.97 -3.76
C GLY A 13 1.02 12.99 -3.13
N SER A 14 1.29 12.24 -2.05
CA SER A 14 2.63 12.19 -1.45
C SER A 14 2.85 10.98 -0.53
N GLN A 15 4.12 10.71 -0.19
CA GLN A 15 4.46 9.68 0.81
C GLN A 15 3.90 10.00 2.20
N GLN A 16 3.84 11.29 2.58
CA GLN A 16 3.28 11.71 3.85
C GLN A 16 1.75 11.49 3.87
N ALA A 17 1.05 11.89 2.81
CA ALA A 17 -0.40 11.66 2.69
C ALA A 17 -0.74 10.15 2.77
N LEU A 18 0.03 9.30 2.08
CA LEU A 18 -0.15 7.84 2.18
C LEU A 18 0.11 7.32 3.61
N ALA A 19 1.09 7.88 4.29
CA ALA A 19 1.43 7.51 5.67
C ALA A 19 0.30 7.88 6.64
N ASP A 20 -0.28 9.08 6.49
CA ASP A 20 -1.39 9.56 7.31
C ASP A 20 -2.63 8.67 7.13
N ILE A 21 -2.97 8.34 5.88
CA ILE A 21 -4.07 7.39 5.56
C ILE A 21 -3.82 6.01 6.18
N CYS A 22 -2.57 5.53 6.14
CA CYS A 22 -2.21 4.25 6.72
C CYS A 22 -1.99 4.30 8.24
N ASN A 23 -2.10 5.47 8.88
CA ASN A 23 -1.73 5.71 10.27
C ASN A 23 -0.34 5.15 10.62
N VAL A 24 0.66 5.48 9.81
CA VAL A 24 2.07 5.14 10.01
C VAL A 24 2.94 6.40 9.84
N LYS A 25 4.25 6.29 10.13
CA LYS A 25 5.20 7.35 9.83
C LYS A 25 5.68 7.25 8.38
N GLN A 26 5.95 8.38 7.73
CA GLN A 26 6.43 8.45 6.33
C GLN A 26 7.64 7.54 6.01
N PRO A 27 8.62 7.31 6.90
CA PRO A 27 9.70 6.35 6.64
C PRO A 27 9.21 4.92 6.39
N SER A 28 8.03 4.55 6.90
CA SER A 28 7.41 3.25 6.60
C SER A 28 7.01 3.17 5.13
N VAL A 29 6.41 4.24 4.59
CA VAL A 29 6.05 4.33 3.17
C VAL A 29 7.29 4.35 2.30
N TRP A 30 8.33 5.08 2.70
CA TRP A 30 9.63 5.05 2.02
C TRP A 30 10.20 3.63 1.95
N ALA A 31 10.15 2.88 3.06
CA ALA A 31 10.61 1.49 3.10
C ALA A 31 9.77 0.57 2.19
N TRP A 32 8.45 0.81 2.06
CA TRP A 32 7.59 0.08 1.13
C TRP A 32 7.91 0.42 -0.34
N LEU A 33 8.14 1.70 -0.64
CA LEU A 33 8.48 2.19 -1.96
C LEU A 33 9.82 1.61 -2.46
N HIS A 34 10.79 1.45 -1.57
CA HIS A 34 12.11 0.89 -1.92
C HIS A 34 12.19 -0.62 -1.73
N GLY A 35 11.12 -1.27 -1.29
CA GLY A 35 11.05 -2.73 -1.13
C GLY A 35 11.78 -3.28 0.10
N HIS A 36 12.24 -2.42 1.02
CA HIS A 36 12.86 -2.84 2.28
C HIS A 36 11.88 -3.50 3.24
N LYS A 37 10.60 -3.12 3.17
CA LYS A 37 9.50 -3.73 3.94
C LYS A 37 8.27 -3.87 3.07
N LYS A 38 7.38 -4.79 3.43
CA LYS A 38 6.03 -4.87 2.87
C LYS A 38 5.01 -4.18 3.80
N PRO A 39 3.93 -3.60 3.28
CA PRO A 39 2.80 -3.19 4.11
C PRO A 39 2.18 -4.41 4.80
N SER A 40 1.61 -4.20 5.99
CA SER A 40 0.78 -5.21 6.66
C SER A 40 -0.48 -5.49 5.84
N ALA A 41 -1.21 -6.57 6.14
CA ALA A 41 -2.49 -6.86 5.49
C ALA A 41 -3.49 -5.70 5.66
N THR A 42 -3.58 -5.15 6.88
CA THR A 42 -4.42 -3.99 7.17
C THR A 42 -4.02 -2.76 6.36
N ASN A 43 -2.72 -2.48 6.21
CA ASN A 43 -2.27 -1.34 5.42
C ASN A 43 -2.44 -1.58 3.92
N ALA A 44 -2.29 -2.82 3.43
CA ALA A 44 -2.60 -3.16 2.04
C ALA A 44 -4.07 -2.84 1.71
N LEU A 45 -5.01 -3.20 2.59
CA LEU A 45 -6.44 -2.84 2.46
C LEU A 45 -6.69 -1.33 2.54
N ARG A 46 -5.97 -0.61 3.42
CA ARG A 46 -6.07 0.85 3.48
C ARG A 46 -5.58 1.51 2.20
N ILE A 47 -4.49 1.01 1.61
CA ILE A 47 -3.95 1.49 0.33
C ILE A 47 -4.94 1.22 -0.80
N GLU A 48 -5.52 0.02 -0.86
CA GLU A 48 -6.55 -0.32 -1.87
C GLU A 48 -7.74 0.63 -1.79
N ARG A 49 -8.27 0.89 -0.59
CA ARG A 49 -9.38 1.83 -0.38
C ARG A 49 -9.00 3.26 -0.77
N ALA A 50 -7.81 3.71 -0.38
CA ALA A 50 -7.30 5.05 -0.69
C ALA A 50 -7.09 5.29 -2.19
N THR A 51 -6.86 4.21 -2.94
CA THR A 51 -6.64 4.24 -4.38
C THR A 51 -7.88 3.85 -5.18
N ASN A 52 -9.04 3.76 -4.53
CA ASN A 52 -10.30 3.31 -5.14
C ASN A 52 -10.15 1.97 -5.91
N GLY A 53 -9.39 1.03 -5.35
CA GLY A 53 -9.15 -0.29 -5.93
C GLY A 53 -8.07 -0.34 -7.02
N LEU A 54 -7.48 0.78 -7.43
CA LEU A 54 -6.44 0.81 -8.47
C LEU A 54 -5.12 0.15 -8.03
N VAL A 55 -4.87 0.07 -6.72
CA VAL A 55 -3.76 -0.70 -6.13
C VAL A 55 -4.34 -1.81 -5.26
N PRO A 56 -4.61 -3.00 -5.83
CA PRO A 56 -5.25 -4.08 -5.09
C PRO A 56 -4.38 -4.60 -3.94
N ALA A 57 -5.00 -4.91 -2.80
CA ALA A 57 -4.30 -5.41 -1.62
C ALA A 57 -3.62 -6.76 -1.89
N CYS A 58 -4.26 -7.62 -2.68
CA CYS A 58 -3.71 -8.90 -3.13
C CYS A 58 -2.44 -8.75 -3.98
N GLN A 59 -2.29 -7.65 -4.73
CA GLN A 59 -1.06 -7.40 -5.49
C GLN A 59 0.07 -6.85 -4.61
N LEU A 60 -0.26 -6.09 -3.55
CA LEU A 60 0.72 -5.64 -2.55
C LEU A 60 1.21 -6.78 -1.64
N ARG A 61 0.33 -7.74 -1.35
CA ARG A 61 0.59 -8.90 -0.50
C ARG A 61 0.08 -10.18 -1.17
N PRO A 62 0.74 -10.63 -2.26
CA PRO A 62 0.35 -11.85 -2.94
C PRO A 62 0.45 -13.08 -2.02
N ASP A 63 1.35 -13.03 -1.05
CA ASP A 63 1.49 -14.04 0.01
C ASP A 63 0.29 -14.16 0.95
N LEU A 64 -0.63 -13.19 0.94
CA LEU A 64 -1.86 -13.19 1.73
C LEU A 64 -3.13 -13.09 0.87
N SER A 65 -3.05 -13.44 -0.43
CA SER A 65 -4.17 -13.30 -1.37
C SER A 65 -5.47 -13.94 -0.88
N GLU A 66 -5.37 -15.12 -0.26
CA GLU A 66 -6.53 -15.85 0.31
C GLU A 66 -7.22 -15.08 1.45
N LEU A 67 -6.49 -14.24 2.20
CA LEU A 67 -7.06 -13.43 3.28
C LEU A 67 -7.85 -12.22 2.77
N PHE A 68 -7.61 -11.78 1.54
CA PHE A 68 -8.31 -10.63 0.96
C PHE A 68 -9.63 -11.01 0.29
N GLY A 69 -10.01 -12.29 0.30
CA GLY A 69 -11.30 -12.74 -0.19
C GLY A 69 -11.48 -12.44 -1.68
N ILE A 70 -10.47 -12.76 -2.49
CA ILE A 70 -10.64 -12.73 -3.95
C ILE A 70 -11.66 -13.82 -4.29
N ALA A 71 -12.87 -13.38 -4.66
CA ALA A 71 -13.81 -14.17 -5.43
C ALA A 71 -13.40 -14.14 -6.91
#